data_AF-A0A937EXQ7-F1
#
_entry.id   AF-A0A937EXQ7-F1
#
_cell.length_a   1.000
_cell.length_b   1.000
_cell.length_c   1.000
_cell.angle_alpha   90.00
_cell.angle_beta   90.00
_cell.angle_gamma   90.00
#
_symmetry.space_group_name_H-M   'P 1'
#
loop_
_entity.id
_entity.type
_entity.pdbx_description
1 polymer ?
#
loop_
_entity_poly.entity_id
_entity_poly.type
_entity_poly.pdbx_seq_one_letter_code
_entity_poly.pdbx_strand_id
1 'polypeptide(L)'
;MNLPPSQHDLRSSADELAKCWANRIIVLSVVLILVATLYPFRLRVPDALSIRQTIRGFMLTDTNWSDLIANVVLFIPLGFGSSAGLSKHKLSDQQKLLIVLGCSAGLSLTVEILQVFLNNRTPALTDLVTNTLGGYLGYLTFQYGRSPLLGFIQLILIYFQRFVSRLSWIQVSVTFLIYVVLAISLVGWLNGSTLRSWDLNARLLIGSDIAHRMHWEGTIANVQICDRALSANDLTAFLTQAESTLPCHEHLVTAYPLTRGSGLADRTGQSPDLVWHGSDPTPTALSDQGAVITAQRWLETNGPTTQINQRIQASSELTLAAVVTAAQPELPPRWHQMIALASHPALKNFTLTQVRSDLLFWINTRLHGSGQSPPQGGQEQALAGPNPHRLVITYSGLALRAYVDNPETPTLFLLTPVDYQVISYLFVFVPIGILLRLIVNYGKGQFWLRLVLTGVGCVLPPLVLESVLAHQSDRPIRLANLLLSIVIVSATFWLARGRSTRITPMASEMRAGE
;
A
#
# COMPACT_ATOMS: atom_id res chain seq x y z
N MET A 1 -50.93 5.32 1.43
CA MET A 1 -49.88 5.08 2.46
C MET A 1 -49.68 3.57 2.51
N ASN A 2 -48.56 3.04 2.02
CA ASN A 2 -48.28 1.61 2.19
C ASN A 2 -47.71 1.43 3.59
N LEU A 3 -48.42 0.66 4.43
CA LEU A 3 -47.95 0.29 5.77
C LEU A 3 -46.55 -0.33 5.68
N PRO A 4 -45.66 -0.08 6.67
CA PRO A 4 -44.37 -0.75 6.72
C PRO A 4 -44.57 -2.28 6.81
N PRO A 5 -43.71 -3.07 6.16
CA PRO A 5 -43.82 -4.53 6.19
C PRO A 5 -43.72 -5.06 7.63
N SER A 6 -44.45 -6.15 7.92
CA SER A 6 -44.44 -6.75 9.25
C SER A 6 -43.06 -7.34 9.58
N GLN A 7 -42.72 -7.46 10.87
CA GLN A 7 -41.44 -8.06 11.29
C GLN A 7 -41.27 -9.51 10.81
N HIS A 8 -42.37 -10.25 10.66
CA HIS A 8 -42.36 -11.61 10.16
C HIS A 8 -41.99 -11.66 8.66
N ASP A 9 -42.54 -10.75 7.85
CA ASP A 9 -42.24 -10.66 6.42
C ASP A 9 -40.79 -10.23 6.14
N LEU A 10 -40.24 -9.37 7.00
CA LEU A 10 -38.82 -8.97 6.94
C LEU A 10 -37.89 -10.15 7.26
N ARG A 11 -38.28 -11.03 8.20
CA ARG A 11 -37.48 -12.22 8.54
C ARG A 11 -37.49 -13.28 7.44
N SER A 12 -38.66 -13.60 6.88
CA SER A 12 -38.78 -14.60 5.82
C SER A 12 -38.09 -14.15 4.53
N SER A 13 -38.21 -12.87 4.17
CA SER A 13 -37.53 -12.28 3.01
C SER A 13 -36.02 -12.19 3.18
N ALA A 14 -35.51 -11.93 4.39
CA ALA A 14 -34.09 -11.93 4.70
C ALA A 14 -33.45 -13.31 4.44
N ASP A 15 -34.10 -14.38 4.88
CA ASP A 15 -33.58 -15.75 4.71
C ASP A 15 -33.49 -16.15 3.24
N GLU A 16 -34.51 -15.83 2.45
CA GLU A 16 -34.51 -16.10 1.01
C GLU A 16 -33.49 -15.24 0.25
N LEU A 17 -33.30 -13.98 0.65
CA LEU A 17 -32.22 -13.16 0.10
C LEU A 17 -30.85 -13.76 0.41
N ALA A 18 -30.58 -14.15 1.65
CA ALA A 18 -29.29 -14.74 2.03
C ALA A 18 -28.95 -15.95 1.14
N LYS A 19 -29.93 -16.85 0.96
CA LYS A 19 -29.80 -18.03 0.08
C LYS A 19 -29.58 -17.64 -1.38
N CYS A 20 -30.32 -16.66 -1.90
CA CYS A 20 -30.19 -16.23 -3.29
C CYS A 20 -28.81 -15.62 -3.57
N TRP A 21 -28.23 -14.93 -2.59
CA TRP A 21 -26.96 -14.23 -2.72
C TRP A 21 -25.74 -15.06 -2.27
N ALA A 22 -25.95 -16.20 -1.61
CA ALA A 22 -24.90 -17.06 -1.06
C ALA A 22 -23.70 -17.25 -2.00
N ASN A 23 -23.92 -17.74 -3.23
CA ASN A 23 -22.83 -18.01 -4.17
C ASN A 23 -22.05 -16.74 -4.55
N ARG A 24 -22.73 -15.59 -4.65
CA ARG A 24 -22.10 -14.30 -4.96
C ARG A 24 -21.24 -13.83 -3.82
N ILE A 25 -21.74 -13.97 -2.59
CA ILE A 25 -20.99 -13.64 -1.38
C ILE A 25 -19.74 -14.52 -1.33
N ILE A 26 -19.85 -15.84 -1.53
CA ILE A 26 -18.70 -16.75 -1.53
C ILE A 26 -17.66 -16.34 -2.57
N VAL A 27 -18.06 -16.16 -3.84
CA VAL A 27 -17.14 -15.79 -4.92
C VAL A 27 -16.46 -14.44 -4.64
N LEU A 28 -17.21 -13.45 -4.19
CA LEU A 28 -16.66 -12.15 -3.79
C LEU A 28 -15.65 -12.26 -2.68
N SER A 29 -15.97 -13.03 -1.63
CA SER A 29 -15.08 -13.24 -0.49
C SER A 29 -13.79 -13.92 -0.94
N VAL A 30 -13.87 -14.97 -1.76
CA VAL A 30 -12.68 -15.67 -2.27
C VAL A 30 -11.82 -14.73 -3.10
N VAL A 31 -12.41 -13.99 -4.05
CA VAL A 31 -11.66 -13.02 -4.86
C VAL A 31 -11.03 -11.94 -3.99
N LEU A 32 -11.77 -11.38 -3.04
CA LEU A 32 -11.28 -10.37 -2.12
C LEU A 32 -10.12 -10.89 -1.26
N ILE A 33 -10.25 -12.11 -0.71
CA ILE A 33 -9.20 -12.79 0.06
C ILE A 33 -7.95 -12.95 -0.80
N LEU A 34 -8.07 -13.53 -2.00
CA LEU A 34 -6.93 -13.76 -2.89
C LEU A 34 -6.26 -12.44 -3.30
N VAL A 35 -7.02 -11.40 -3.61
CA VAL A 35 -6.46 -10.09 -3.97
C VAL A 35 -5.78 -9.44 -2.77
N ALA A 36 -6.43 -9.41 -1.60
CA ALA A 36 -5.87 -8.77 -0.41
C ALA A 36 -4.60 -9.48 0.11
N THR A 37 -4.49 -10.79 -0.09
CA THR A 37 -3.39 -11.59 0.49
C THR A 37 -2.26 -11.90 -0.49
N LEU A 38 -2.51 -11.84 -1.80
CA LEU A 38 -1.53 -12.21 -2.84
C LEU A 38 -1.10 -11.05 -3.74
N TYR A 39 -1.79 -9.89 -3.73
CA TYR A 39 -1.30 -8.69 -4.43
C TYR A 39 0.10 -8.33 -3.87
N PRO A 40 1.10 -7.94 -4.71
CA PRO A 40 1.01 -7.54 -6.11
C PRO A 40 1.16 -8.67 -7.14
N PHE A 41 0.96 -9.94 -6.75
CA PHE A 41 1.05 -11.13 -7.61
C PHE A 41 2.44 -11.32 -8.26
N ARG A 42 3.49 -10.87 -7.58
CA ARG A 42 4.89 -11.03 -8.03
C ARG A 42 5.46 -12.34 -7.51
N LEU A 43 4.96 -13.44 -8.07
CA LEU A 43 5.43 -14.78 -7.72
C LEU A 43 6.86 -14.99 -8.23
N ARG A 44 7.77 -15.40 -7.35
CA ARG A 44 9.13 -15.81 -7.66
C ARG A 44 9.41 -17.16 -7.00
N VAL A 45 10.18 -18.00 -7.67
CA VAL A 45 10.67 -19.25 -7.08
C VAL A 45 11.91 -18.90 -6.24
N PRO A 46 11.91 -19.16 -4.92
CA PRO A 46 13.08 -18.90 -4.09
C PRO A 46 14.28 -19.76 -4.53
N ASP A 47 15.49 -19.17 -4.50
CA ASP A 47 16.73 -19.86 -4.92
C ASP A 47 17.04 -21.13 -4.09
N ALA A 48 16.51 -21.20 -2.87
CA ALA A 48 16.52 -22.41 -2.05
C ALA A 48 15.21 -22.55 -1.26
N LEU A 49 14.38 -23.55 -1.62
CA LEU A 49 13.21 -23.93 -0.85
C LEU A 49 13.64 -24.68 0.43
N SER A 50 13.96 -23.94 1.48
CA SER A 50 14.26 -24.55 2.79
C SER A 50 12.97 -24.79 3.57
N ILE A 51 12.44 -26.01 3.48
CA ILE A 51 11.25 -26.46 4.23
C ILE A 51 11.38 -26.15 5.73
N ARG A 52 12.59 -26.31 6.30
CA ARG A 52 12.86 -26.03 7.71
C ARG A 52 12.70 -24.54 8.04
N GLN A 53 13.14 -23.64 7.16
CA GLN A 53 12.96 -22.19 7.36
C GLN A 53 11.50 -21.79 7.18
N THR A 54 10.79 -22.38 6.21
CA THR A 54 9.35 -22.14 6.02
C THR A 54 8.54 -22.56 7.24
N ILE A 55 8.78 -23.76 7.79
CA ILE A 55 8.11 -24.24 9.02
C ILE A 55 8.45 -23.34 10.20
N ARG A 56 9.70 -22.87 10.30
CA ARG A 56 10.11 -21.97 11.39
C ARG A 56 9.45 -20.60 11.29
N GLY A 57 9.33 -20.04 10.09
CA GLY A 57 8.59 -18.80 9.83
C GLY A 57 7.11 -18.93 10.20
N PHE A 58 6.50 -20.06 9.81
CA PHE A 58 5.13 -20.40 10.15
C PHE A 58 4.84 -20.43 11.66
N MET A 59 5.83 -20.78 12.47
CA MET A 59 5.68 -20.92 13.93
C MET A 59 6.08 -19.67 14.74
N LEU A 60 6.89 -18.75 14.20
CA LEU A 60 7.57 -17.69 14.97
C LEU A 60 7.33 -16.27 14.42
N THR A 61 6.22 -16.03 13.71
CA THR A 61 5.92 -14.69 13.18
C THR A 61 5.40 -13.75 14.28
N ASP A 62 5.93 -12.53 14.32
CA ASP A 62 5.48 -11.48 15.24
C ASP A 62 4.02 -11.09 14.97
N THR A 63 3.19 -11.07 16.01
CA THR A 63 1.76 -10.77 15.90
C THR A 63 1.47 -9.29 16.09
N ASN A 64 0.89 -8.68 15.06
CA ASN A 64 0.34 -7.33 15.13
C ASN A 64 -1.19 -7.38 15.26
N TRP A 65 -1.74 -6.68 16.25
CA TRP A 65 -3.18 -6.67 16.54
C TRP A 65 -4.04 -6.20 15.36
N SER A 66 -3.53 -5.27 14.56
CA SER A 66 -4.25 -4.78 13.38
C SER A 66 -4.39 -5.87 12.30
N ASP A 67 -3.35 -6.68 12.11
CA ASP A 67 -3.34 -7.78 11.14
C ASP A 67 -4.27 -8.92 11.58
N LEU A 68 -4.29 -9.23 12.88
CA LEU A 68 -5.22 -10.23 13.45
C LEU A 68 -6.69 -9.85 13.20
N ILE A 69 -7.05 -8.59 13.45
CA ILE A 69 -8.42 -8.09 13.23
C ILE A 69 -8.75 -8.11 11.73
N ALA A 70 -7.83 -7.66 10.89
CA ALA A 70 -8.02 -7.63 9.44
C ALA A 70 -8.30 -9.04 8.87
N ASN A 71 -7.51 -10.03 9.27
CA ASN A 71 -7.66 -11.43 8.86
C ASN A 71 -9.02 -12.02 9.27
N VAL A 72 -9.45 -11.79 10.52
CA VAL A 72 -10.77 -12.21 10.99
C VAL A 72 -11.87 -11.55 10.15
N VAL A 73 -11.84 -10.23 9.99
CA VAL A 73 -12.87 -9.48 9.27
C VAL A 73 -12.95 -9.89 7.80
N LEU A 74 -11.80 -10.17 7.18
CA LEU A 74 -11.71 -10.57 5.77
C LEU A 74 -12.41 -11.91 5.49
N PHE A 75 -12.42 -12.84 6.44
CA PHE A 75 -13.03 -14.17 6.29
C PHE A 75 -14.49 -14.28 6.76
N ILE A 76 -15.02 -13.29 7.51
CA ILE A 76 -16.44 -13.27 7.94
C ILE A 76 -17.41 -13.43 6.75
N PRO A 77 -17.26 -12.69 5.64
CA PRO A 77 -18.17 -12.82 4.49
C PRO A 77 -18.14 -14.23 3.87
N LEU A 78 -16.98 -14.90 3.85
CA LEU A 78 -16.87 -16.28 3.36
C LEU A 78 -17.67 -17.24 4.24
N GLY A 79 -17.55 -17.12 5.56
CA GLY A 79 -18.30 -17.93 6.51
C GLY A 79 -19.82 -17.71 6.42
N PHE A 80 -20.24 -16.45 6.28
CA PHE A 80 -21.65 -16.10 6.11
C PHE A 80 -22.23 -16.67 4.81
N GLY A 81 -21.55 -16.44 3.68
CA GLY A 81 -21.98 -16.91 2.36
C GLY A 81 -22.05 -18.43 2.28
N SER A 82 -21.04 -19.13 2.83
CA SER A 82 -21.00 -20.60 2.88
C SER A 82 -22.14 -21.17 3.70
N SER A 83 -22.41 -20.59 4.88
CA SER A 83 -23.53 -20.97 5.73
C SER A 83 -24.88 -20.76 5.03
N ALA A 84 -25.05 -19.64 4.33
CA ALA A 84 -26.22 -19.35 3.53
C ALA A 84 -26.42 -20.34 2.37
N GLY A 85 -25.33 -20.75 1.70
CA GLY A 85 -25.37 -21.76 0.64
C GLY A 85 -25.76 -23.13 1.17
N LEU A 86 -25.11 -23.57 2.26
CA LEU A 86 -25.36 -24.85 2.91
C LEU A 86 -26.75 -24.97 3.54
N SER A 87 -27.38 -23.85 3.89
CA SER A 87 -28.76 -23.83 4.41
C SER A 87 -29.81 -24.36 3.42
N LYS A 88 -29.46 -24.48 2.12
CA LYS A 88 -30.30 -25.09 1.09
C LYS A 88 -30.29 -26.63 1.14
N HIS A 89 -29.35 -27.21 1.88
CA HIS A 89 -29.15 -28.65 1.98
C HIS A 89 -29.63 -29.17 3.34
N LYS A 90 -30.05 -30.43 3.39
CA LYS A 90 -30.48 -31.12 4.62
C LYS A 90 -29.28 -31.56 5.46
N LEU A 91 -28.46 -30.61 5.89
CA LEU A 91 -27.29 -30.83 6.74
C LEU A 91 -27.59 -30.40 8.18
N SER A 92 -27.01 -31.11 9.16
CA SER A 92 -27.03 -30.67 10.55
C SER A 92 -26.18 -29.41 10.74
N ASP A 93 -26.45 -28.64 11.80
CA ASP A 93 -25.69 -27.41 12.06
C ASP A 93 -24.21 -27.70 12.35
N GLN A 94 -23.90 -28.85 12.96
CA GLN A 94 -22.53 -29.33 13.14
C GLN A 94 -21.84 -29.61 11.79
N GLN A 95 -22.52 -30.27 10.86
CA GLN A 95 -21.97 -30.54 9.52
C GLN A 95 -21.70 -29.24 8.77
N LYS A 96 -22.63 -28.26 8.83
CA LYS A 96 -22.44 -26.94 8.21
C LYS A 96 -21.23 -26.25 8.80
N LEU A 97 -21.10 -26.22 10.13
CA LEU A 97 -19.97 -25.63 10.84
C LEU A 97 -18.65 -26.27 10.39
N LEU A 98 -18.56 -27.61 10.37
CA LEU A 98 -17.35 -28.32 9.95
C LEU A 98 -16.96 -28.00 8.49
N ILE A 99 -17.95 -27.92 7.59
CA ILE A 99 -17.69 -27.53 6.20
C ILE A 99 -17.19 -26.09 6.12
N VAL A 100 -17.81 -25.14 6.84
CA VAL A 100 -17.37 -23.73 6.83
C VAL A 100 -15.95 -23.58 7.38
N LEU A 101 -15.64 -24.25 8.49
CA LEU A 101 -14.29 -24.25 9.06
C LEU A 101 -13.29 -24.87 8.10
N GLY A 102 -13.62 -26.02 7.50
CA GLY A 102 -12.77 -26.69 6.51
C GLY A 102 -12.51 -25.85 5.27
N CYS A 103 -13.53 -25.19 4.71
CA CYS A 103 -13.37 -24.28 3.58
C CYS A 103 -12.51 -23.05 3.94
N SER A 104 -12.71 -22.48 5.13
CA SER A 104 -11.95 -21.30 5.57
C SER A 104 -10.49 -21.65 5.83
N ALA A 105 -10.23 -22.73 6.56
CA ALA A 105 -8.88 -23.23 6.81
C ALA A 105 -8.18 -23.67 5.52
N GLY A 106 -8.89 -24.36 4.62
CA GLY A 106 -8.34 -24.80 3.33
C GLY A 106 -7.97 -23.64 2.41
N LEU A 107 -8.81 -22.62 2.32
CA LEU A 107 -8.50 -21.41 1.55
C LEU A 107 -7.33 -20.65 2.18
N SER A 108 -7.33 -20.47 3.51
CA SER A 108 -6.22 -19.81 4.21
C SER A 108 -4.92 -20.57 3.98
N LEU A 109 -4.90 -21.89 4.14
CA LEU A 109 -3.70 -22.71 3.89
C LEU A 109 -3.21 -22.58 2.45
N THR A 110 -4.13 -22.52 1.48
CA THR A 110 -3.77 -22.30 0.07
C THR A 110 -3.08 -20.95 -0.11
N VAL A 111 -3.60 -19.89 0.52
CA VAL A 111 -2.98 -18.56 0.51
C VAL A 111 -1.60 -18.58 1.16
N GLU A 112 -1.46 -19.16 2.35
CA GLU A 112 -0.18 -19.29 3.06
C GLU A 112 0.89 -19.98 2.19
N ILE A 113 0.51 -21.06 1.49
CA ILE A 113 1.41 -21.78 0.58
C ILE A 113 1.81 -20.88 -0.60
N LEU A 114 0.86 -20.14 -1.17
CA LEU A 114 1.15 -19.23 -2.28
C LEU A 114 2.04 -18.06 -1.86
N GLN A 115 1.95 -17.61 -0.61
CA GLN A 115 2.79 -16.53 -0.06
C GLN A 115 4.27 -16.93 0.07
N VAL A 116 4.62 -18.23 0.09
CA VAL A 116 6.02 -18.69 0.01
C VAL A 116 6.72 -18.19 -1.26
N PHE A 117 5.95 -17.98 -2.33
CA PHE A 117 6.47 -17.46 -3.60
C PHE A 117 6.50 -15.93 -3.66
N LEU A 118 6.20 -15.23 -2.57
CA LEU A 118 6.24 -13.76 -2.49
C LEU A 118 7.45 -13.32 -1.66
N ASN A 119 8.29 -12.44 -2.21
CA ASN A 119 9.60 -12.05 -1.64
C ASN A 119 9.53 -11.42 -0.23
N ASN A 120 8.36 -10.85 0.15
CA ASN A 120 8.16 -10.08 1.38
C ASN A 120 7.01 -10.63 2.25
N ARG A 121 6.58 -11.87 2.07
CA ARG A 121 5.56 -12.49 2.93
C ARG A 121 6.12 -13.76 3.56
N THR A 122 5.90 -13.90 4.86
CA THR A 122 6.21 -15.11 5.60
C THR A 122 4.91 -15.79 5.94
N PRO A 123 4.71 -17.07 5.57
CA PRO A 123 3.56 -17.81 6.01
C PRO A 123 3.47 -17.81 7.54
N ALA A 124 2.27 -17.71 8.10
CA ALA A 124 2.05 -17.61 9.53
C ALA A 124 0.88 -18.49 10.01
N LEU A 125 1.13 -19.30 11.04
CA LEU A 125 0.08 -20.10 11.69
C LEU A 125 -1.02 -19.22 12.29
N THR A 126 -0.65 -18.02 12.75
CA THR A 126 -1.58 -17.03 13.30
C THR A 126 -2.60 -16.59 12.26
N ASP A 127 -2.22 -16.51 10.99
CA ASP A 127 -3.10 -16.11 9.89
C ASP A 127 -4.07 -17.25 9.57
N LEU A 128 -3.58 -18.50 9.54
CA LEU A 128 -4.46 -19.68 9.43
C LEU A 128 -5.52 -19.72 10.53
N VAL A 129 -5.14 -19.46 11.79
CA VAL A 129 -6.07 -19.46 12.93
C VAL A 129 -7.06 -18.31 12.84
N THR A 130 -6.60 -17.09 12.58
CA THR A 130 -7.46 -15.89 12.53
C THR A 130 -8.42 -15.90 11.34
N ASN A 131 -7.98 -16.35 10.16
CA ASN A 131 -8.83 -16.53 8.99
C ASN A 131 -9.92 -17.60 9.24
N THR A 132 -9.54 -18.72 9.87
CA THR A 132 -10.50 -19.76 10.26
C THR A 132 -11.51 -19.25 11.30
N LEU A 133 -11.05 -18.44 12.27
CA LEU A 133 -11.91 -17.76 13.23
C LEU A 133 -12.88 -16.77 12.55
N GLY A 134 -12.43 -16.04 11.53
CA GLY A 134 -13.28 -15.20 10.69
C GLY A 134 -14.41 -16.01 10.03
N GLY A 135 -14.08 -17.18 9.48
CA GLY A 135 -15.07 -18.13 8.95
C GLY A 135 -16.10 -18.58 10.01
N TYR A 136 -15.65 -18.88 11.22
CA TYR A 136 -16.52 -19.21 12.35
C TYR A 136 -17.46 -18.05 12.73
N LEU A 137 -16.94 -16.84 12.85
CA LEU A 137 -17.75 -15.65 13.14
C LEU A 137 -18.75 -15.37 12.02
N GLY A 138 -18.40 -15.61 10.76
CA GLY A 138 -19.31 -15.56 9.63
C GLY A 138 -20.47 -16.55 9.75
N TYR A 139 -20.19 -17.78 10.21
CA TYR A 139 -21.22 -18.78 10.53
C TYR A 139 -22.15 -18.32 11.65
N LEU A 140 -21.61 -17.82 12.77
CA LEU A 140 -22.42 -17.29 13.87
C LEU A 140 -23.27 -16.10 13.41
N THR A 141 -22.70 -15.22 12.59
CA THR A 141 -23.43 -14.07 12.00
C THR A 141 -24.60 -14.54 11.15
N PHE A 142 -24.44 -15.62 10.37
CA PHE A 142 -25.55 -16.20 9.63
C PHE A 142 -26.60 -16.84 10.53
N GLN A 143 -26.20 -17.55 11.58
CA GLN A 143 -27.12 -18.30 12.42
C GLN A 143 -27.96 -17.40 13.32
N TYR A 144 -27.37 -16.35 13.88
CA TYR A 144 -28.01 -15.49 14.89
C TYR A 144 -28.28 -14.06 14.38
N GLY A 145 -27.50 -13.55 13.42
CA GLY A 145 -27.52 -12.15 13.00
C GLY A 145 -28.12 -11.89 11.63
N ARG A 146 -28.47 -12.91 10.83
CA ARG A 146 -28.88 -12.71 9.42
C ARG A 146 -30.13 -11.85 9.25
N SER A 147 -31.13 -12.03 10.10
CA SER A 147 -32.42 -11.34 9.96
C SER A 147 -32.35 -9.84 10.28
N PRO A 148 -31.77 -9.37 11.42
CA PRO A 148 -31.60 -7.94 11.63
C PRO A 148 -30.66 -7.30 10.61
N LEU A 149 -29.58 -7.99 10.22
CA LEU A 149 -28.60 -7.48 9.27
C LEU A 149 -29.20 -7.29 7.88
N LEU A 150 -29.84 -8.31 7.33
CA LEU A 150 -30.42 -8.23 5.99
C LEU A 150 -31.69 -7.38 5.97
N GLY A 151 -32.49 -7.37 7.05
CA GLY A 151 -33.62 -6.45 7.19
C GLY A 151 -33.17 -4.98 7.18
N PHE A 152 -32.08 -4.65 7.87
CA PHE A 152 -31.50 -3.31 7.83
C PHE A 152 -30.98 -2.94 6.43
N ILE A 153 -30.28 -3.85 5.75
CA ILE A 153 -29.81 -3.64 4.38
C ILE A 153 -31.00 -3.45 3.42
N GLN A 154 -32.04 -4.28 3.52
CA GLN A 154 -33.25 -4.13 2.72
C GLN A 154 -33.89 -2.75 2.95
N LEU A 155 -33.98 -2.30 4.20
CA LEU A 155 -34.53 -1.00 4.56
C LEU A 155 -33.74 0.13 3.88
N ILE A 156 -32.41 0.10 3.96
CA ILE A 156 -31.52 1.05 3.27
C ILE A 156 -31.77 1.02 1.76
N LEU A 157 -31.81 -0.17 1.15
CA LEU A 157 -32.04 -0.32 -0.29
C LEU A 157 -33.40 0.25 -0.70
N ILE A 158 -34.45 0.06 0.08
CA ILE A 158 -35.79 0.61 -0.18
C ILE A 158 -35.77 2.14 -0.10
N TYR A 159 -35.18 2.73 0.95
CA TYR A 159 -35.07 4.18 1.06
C TYR A 159 -34.22 4.76 -0.06
N PHE A 160 -33.09 4.13 -0.39
CA PHE A 160 -32.21 4.54 -1.46
C PHE A 160 -32.90 4.45 -2.83
N GLN A 161 -33.61 3.36 -3.11
CA GLN A 161 -34.40 3.20 -4.33
C GLN A 161 -35.47 4.30 -4.45
N ARG A 162 -36.17 4.62 -3.36
CA ARG A 162 -37.16 5.71 -3.34
C ARG A 162 -36.51 7.08 -3.58
N PHE A 163 -35.32 7.30 -3.05
CA PHE A 163 -34.55 8.53 -3.28
C PHE A 163 -34.12 8.64 -4.74
N VAL A 164 -33.45 7.62 -5.29
CA VAL A 164 -32.96 7.62 -6.68
C VAL A 164 -34.09 7.69 -7.69
N SER A 165 -35.23 7.04 -7.44
CA SER A 165 -36.38 7.08 -8.37
C SER A 165 -37.08 8.45 -8.46
N ARG A 166 -36.82 9.37 -7.52
CA ARG A 166 -37.26 10.77 -7.56
C ARG A 166 -36.33 11.67 -8.37
N LEU A 167 -35.08 11.26 -8.58
CA LEU A 167 -34.09 12.07 -9.30
C LEU A 167 -34.28 11.96 -10.81
N SER A 168 -34.06 13.07 -11.53
CA SER A 168 -33.92 13.05 -12.98
C SER A 168 -32.59 12.41 -13.39
N TRP A 169 -32.49 11.93 -14.63
CA TRP A 169 -31.24 11.34 -15.13
C TRP A 169 -30.07 12.33 -15.13
N ILE A 170 -30.36 13.64 -15.28
CA ILE A 170 -29.36 14.72 -15.18
C ILE A 170 -28.82 14.79 -13.75
N GLN A 171 -29.71 14.82 -12.76
CA GLN A 171 -29.32 14.88 -11.35
C GLN A 171 -28.50 13.65 -10.94
N VAL A 172 -28.90 12.47 -11.39
CA VAL A 172 -28.14 11.22 -11.17
C VAL A 172 -26.73 11.30 -11.77
N SER A 173 -26.62 11.81 -13.00
CA SER A 173 -25.35 11.93 -13.70
C SER A 173 -24.42 12.95 -13.02
N VAL A 174 -24.97 14.08 -12.57
CA VAL A 174 -24.24 15.11 -11.82
C VAL A 174 -23.76 14.56 -10.48
N THR A 175 -24.61 13.89 -9.71
CA THR A 175 -24.23 13.28 -8.42
C THR A 175 -23.16 12.20 -8.61
N PHE A 176 -23.26 11.39 -9.66
CA PHE A 176 -22.24 10.40 -10.00
C PHE A 176 -20.90 11.07 -10.33
N LEU A 177 -20.91 12.14 -11.12
CA LEU A 177 -19.71 12.91 -11.46
C LEU A 177 -19.07 13.51 -10.19
N ILE A 178 -19.87 14.14 -9.32
CA ILE A 178 -19.40 14.68 -8.04
C ILE A 178 -18.76 13.58 -7.19
N TYR A 179 -19.40 12.42 -7.07
CA TYR A 179 -18.85 11.28 -6.35
C TYR A 179 -17.50 10.84 -6.93
N VAL A 180 -17.38 10.71 -8.25
CA VAL A 180 -16.13 10.31 -8.92
C VAL A 180 -15.02 11.33 -8.65
N VAL A 181 -15.32 12.63 -8.77
CA VAL A 181 -14.36 13.70 -8.49
C VAL A 181 -13.91 13.67 -7.03
N LEU A 182 -14.85 13.55 -6.08
CA LEU A 182 -14.54 13.47 -4.65
C LEU A 182 -13.72 12.22 -4.31
N ALA A 183 -14.07 11.06 -4.89
CA ALA A 183 -13.36 9.81 -4.66
C ALA A 183 -11.93 9.86 -5.21
N ILE A 184 -11.72 10.41 -6.42
CA ILE A 184 -10.38 10.61 -7.01
C ILE A 184 -9.57 11.59 -6.16
N SER A 185 -10.19 12.69 -5.72
CA SER A 185 -9.54 13.69 -4.86
C SER A 185 -9.12 13.09 -3.51
N LEU A 186 -9.98 12.25 -2.93
CA LEU A 186 -9.69 11.53 -1.69
C LEU A 186 -8.53 10.55 -1.88
N VAL A 187 -8.48 9.80 -2.98
CA VAL A 187 -7.36 8.89 -3.26
C VAL A 187 -6.06 9.65 -3.46
N GLY A 188 -6.08 10.75 -4.21
CA GLY A 188 -4.91 11.62 -4.36
C GLY A 188 -4.42 12.15 -3.01
N TRP A 189 -5.34 12.56 -2.14
CA TRP A 189 -5.04 13.01 -0.79
C TRP A 189 -4.51 11.89 0.13
N LEU A 190 -5.09 10.69 0.08
CA LEU A 190 -4.66 9.52 0.86
C LEU A 190 -3.29 9.00 0.41
N ASN A 191 -3.00 9.06 -0.89
CA ASN A 191 -1.71 8.64 -1.45
C ASN A 191 -0.63 9.72 -1.30
N GLY A 192 -1.01 10.99 -1.11
CA GLY A 192 -0.09 12.09 -0.85
C GLY A 192 0.63 11.91 0.48
N SER A 193 1.82 11.33 0.44
CA SER A 193 2.62 11.08 1.64
C SER A 193 3.42 12.33 2.00
N THR A 194 2.87 13.16 2.89
CA THR A 194 3.61 14.33 3.43
C THR A 194 4.69 13.89 4.41
N LEU A 195 5.78 14.66 4.46
CA LEU A 195 6.91 14.46 5.38
C LEU A 195 6.78 15.27 6.69
N ARG A 196 5.57 15.79 6.98
CA ARG A 196 5.29 16.63 8.16
C ARG A 196 5.56 15.95 9.51
N SER A 197 5.69 14.63 9.55
CA SER A 197 5.97 13.85 10.76
C SER A 197 7.46 13.74 11.10
N TRP A 198 8.34 14.36 10.32
CA TRP A 198 9.78 14.31 10.56
C TRP A 198 10.16 14.96 11.89
N ASP A 199 11.16 14.44 12.56
CA ASP A 199 11.73 15.09 13.73
C ASP A 199 12.67 16.21 13.28
N LEU A 200 12.43 17.43 13.77
CA LEU A 200 13.28 18.59 13.49
C LEU A 200 14.67 18.46 14.14
N ASN A 201 14.77 17.68 15.22
CA ASN A 201 16.00 17.50 15.98
C ASN A 201 16.88 16.34 15.47
N ALA A 202 16.50 15.71 14.36
CA ALA A 202 17.30 14.64 13.76
C ALA A 202 18.69 15.16 13.34
N ARG A 203 19.69 14.30 13.51
CA ARG A 203 21.09 14.53 13.11
C ARG A 203 21.41 13.73 11.86
N LEU A 204 22.37 14.20 11.07
CA LEU A 204 22.88 13.46 9.93
C LEU A 204 23.99 12.52 10.39
N LEU A 205 23.80 11.23 10.14
CA LEU A 205 24.76 10.16 10.41
C LEU A 205 25.25 9.56 9.11
N ILE A 206 26.56 9.33 9.02
CA ILE A 206 27.20 8.66 7.89
C ILE A 206 28.04 7.50 8.43
N GLY A 207 27.69 6.28 8.02
CA GLY A 207 28.44 5.07 8.36
C GLY A 207 28.03 4.35 9.64
N SER A 208 27.02 4.84 10.36
CA SER A 208 26.53 4.25 11.61
C SER A 208 25.04 4.48 11.79
N ASP A 209 24.40 3.59 12.57
CA ASP A 209 23.12 3.89 13.20
C ASP A 209 23.25 4.79 14.43
N ILE A 210 22.14 5.42 14.84
CA ILE A 210 22.08 6.33 15.99
C ILE A 210 22.29 5.63 17.33
N ALA A 211 22.15 4.29 17.38
CA ALA A 211 22.52 3.51 18.56
C ALA A 211 24.02 3.11 18.56
N HIS A 212 24.74 3.38 17.47
CA HIS A 212 26.14 3.00 17.24
C HIS A 212 26.41 1.51 17.47
N ARG A 213 25.48 0.65 17.02
CA ARG A 213 25.58 -0.81 17.11
C ARG A 213 25.92 -1.44 15.77
N MET A 214 25.58 -0.77 14.68
CA MET A 214 25.74 -1.27 13.33
C MET A 214 26.49 -0.23 12.52
N HIS A 215 27.64 -0.65 11.98
CA HIS A 215 28.52 0.19 11.19
C HIS A 215 28.60 -0.32 9.76
N TRP A 216 28.70 0.60 8.82
CA TRP A 216 28.94 0.30 7.42
C TRP A 216 30.42 0.56 7.11
N GLU A 217 31.02 -0.23 6.22
CA GLU A 217 32.45 -0.09 5.87
C GLU A 217 32.61 0.26 4.39
N GLY A 218 33.43 1.27 4.11
CA GLY A 218 33.67 1.74 2.75
C GLY A 218 34.00 3.23 2.72
N THR A 219 33.91 3.83 1.53
CA THR A 219 34.12 5.26 1.34
C THR A 219 32.85 5.96 0.92
N ILE A 220 32.56 7.12 1.55
CA ILE A 220 31.44 7.99 1.18
C ILE A 220 31.97 9.37 0.84
N ALA A 221 31.58 9.90 -0.32
CA ALA A 221 31.91 11.24 -0.77
C ALA A 221 30.67 11.98 -1.25
N ASN A 222 30.78 13.30 -1.30
CA ASN A 222 29.87 14.17 -2.02
C ASN A 222 28.39 13.98 -1.65
N VAL A 223 28.10 14.01 -0.35
CA VAL A 223 26.73 13.91 0.19
C VAL A 223 26.02 15.24 0.00
N GLN A 224 24.97 15.25 -0.81
CA GLN A 224 24.18 16.45 -1.10
C GLN A 224 22.70 16.17 -0.86
N ILE A 225 22.01 17.14 -0.27
CA ILE A 225 20.57 17.07 -0.02
C ILE A 225 19.90 18.33 -0.57
N CYS A 226 18.88 18.13 -1.39
CA CYS A 226 18.02 19.20 -1.90
C CYS A 226 16.58 19.01 -1.36
N ASP A 227 15.87 20.11 -1.12
CA ASP A 227 14.47 20.11 -0.66
C ASP A 227 13.43 19.94 -1.79
N ARG A 228 13.87 19.42 -2.93
CA ARG A 228 13.07 19.23 -4.14
C ARG A 228 13.41 17.90 -4.79
N ALA A 229 12.42 17.25 -5.40
CA ALA A 229 12.63 16.08 -6.24
C ALA A 229 13.17 16.50 -7.62
N LEU A 230 14.38 16.05 -7.97
CA LEU A 230 14.95 16.28 -9.30
C LEU A 230 14.43 15.26 -10.33
N SER A 231 14.28 15.70 -11.58
CA SER A 231 13.87 14.81 -12.68
C SER A 231 15.06 14.01 -13.22
N ALA A 232 14.81 12.91 -13.95
CA ALA A 232 15.89 12.10 -14.54
C ALA A 232 16.80 12.92 -15.49
N ASN A 233 16.21 13.91 -16.18
CA ASN A 233 16.96 14.81 -17.07
C ASN A 233 17.95 15.67 -16.27
N ASP A 234 17.52 16.22 -15.13
CA ASP A 234 18.37 17.03 -14.26
C ASP A 234 19.54 16.20 -13.69
N LEU A 235 19.31 14.91 -13.43
CA LEU A 235 20.29 14.02 -12.81
C LEU A 235 21.34 13.48 -13.78
N THR A 236 21.15 13.65 -15.09
CA THR A 236 22.01 13.04 -16.11
C THR A 236 23.47 13.47 -15.95
N ALA A 237 23.74 14.77 -15.83
CA ALA A 237 25.10 15.29 -15.71
C ALA A 237 25.83 14.79 -14.44
N PHE A 238 25.10 14.66 -13.33
CA PHE A 238 25.66 14.13 -12.08
C PHE A 238 25.94 12.62 -12.19
N LEU A 239 25.01 11.84 -12.74
CA LEU A 239 25.13 10.38 -12.81
C LEU A 239 26.20 9.95 -13.83
N THR A 240 26.35 10.65 -14.96
CA THR A 240 27.37 10.37 -15.98
C THR A 240 28.74 10.98 -15.67
N GLN A 241 28.98 11.42 -14.44
CA GLN A 241 30.23 12.03 -13.96
C GLN A 241 30.65 13.35 -14.62
N ALA A 242 29.76 14.00 -15.39
CA ALA A 242 30.05 15.30 -16.00
C ALA A 242 30.16 16.42 -14.95
N GLU A 243 29.37 16.33 -13.88
CA GLU A 243 29.35 17.30 -12.79
C GLU A 243 29.44 16.64 -11.41
N SER A 244 30.01 17.35 -10.44
CA SER A 244 30.07 16.93 -9.04
C SER A 244 28.96 17.54 -8.18
N THR A 245 28.26 18.54 -8.65
CA THR A 245 27.17 19.22 -7.92
C THR A 245 25.82 18.87 -8.52
N LEU A 246 24.81 18.67 -7.68
CA LEU A 246 23.43 18.57 -8.15
C LEU A 246 22.97 19.94 -8.69
N PRO A 247 22.16 19.99 -9.76
CA PRO A 247 21.66 21.23 -10.34
C PRO A 247 20.52 21.87 -9.51
N CYS A 248 20.58 21.77 -8.18
CA CYS A 248 19.50 22.20 -7.31
C CYS A 248 19.64 23.63 -6.77
N HIS A 249 20.69 24.39 -7.10
CA HIS A 249 20.85 25.83 -6.81
C HIS A 249 20.23 26.26 -5.46
N GLU A 250 19.14 27.05 -5.47
CA GLU A 250 18.44 27.56 -4.27
C GLU A 250 17.78 26.47 -3.42
N HIS A 251 17.49 25.31 -4.00
CA HIS A 251 16.93 24.13 -3.36
C HIS A 251 17.99 23.26 -2.67
N LEU A 252 19.28 23.52 -2.87
CA LEU A 252 20.35 22.82 -2.16
C LEU A 252 20.32 23.24 -0.68
N VAL A 253 20.17 22.25 0.20
CA VAL A 253 20.08 22.47 1.65
C VAL A 253 21.39 22.16 2.35
N THR A 254 22.14 21.18 1.86
CA THR A 254 23.49 20.88 2.36
C THR A 254 24.31 20.15 1.30
N ALA A 255 25.63 20.36 1.35
CA ALA A 255 26.61 19.71 0.51
C ALA A 255 27.91 19.45 1.29
N TYR A 256 28.19 18.18 1.56
CA TYR A 256 29.44 17.70 2.15
C TYR A 256 30.29 16.98 1.10
N PRO A 257 31.37 17.59 0.60
CA PRO A 257 32.25 16.94 -0.37
C PRO A 257 32.98 15.72 0.20
N LEU A 258 33.35 15.78 1.50
CA LEU A 258 34.03 14.72 2.25
C LEU A 258 35.35 14.25 1.63
N THR A 259 36.10 15.17 1.01
CA THR A 259 37.43 14.89 0.45
C THR A 259 38.51 15.58 1.28
N ARG A 260 39.74 15.06 1.21
CA ARG A 260 40.89 15.62 1.94
C ARG A 260 41.06 17.13 1.76
N GLY A 261 40.84 17.65 0.55
CA GLY A 261 40.96 19.08 0.26
C GLY A 261 39.78 19.95 0.70
N SER A 262 38.62 19.35 0.99
CA SER A 262 37.39 20.09 1.37
C SER A 262 37.02 19.96 2.85
N GLY A 263 37.52 18.94 3.54
CA GLY A 263 37.20 18.69 4.94
C GLY A 263 35.78 18.16 5.16
N LEU A 264 35.24 18.42 6.35
CA LEU A 264 33.94 17.92 6.85
C LEU A 264 32.85 19.00 6.96
N ALA A 265 33.17 20.24 6.58
CA ALA A 265 32.24 21.34 6.68
C ALA A 265 31.19 21.32 5.57
N ASP A 266 29.99 21.79 5.89
CA ASP A 266 28.92 21.99 4.91
C ASP A 266 29.25 23.19 4.01
N ARG A 267 29.28 22.98 2.69
CA ARG A 267 29.57 24.07 1.74
C ARG A 267 28.46 25.12 1.66
N THR A 268 27.23 24.77 2.05
CA THR A 268 26.12 25.73 2.02
C THR A 268 26.08 26.63 3.25
N GLY A 269 26.77 26.24 4.33
CA GLY A 269 26.72 26.92 5.64
C GLY A 269 25.35 26.86 6.31
N GLN A 270 24.45 25.97 5.86
CA GLN A 270 23.08 25.83 6.37
C GLN A 270 22.95 24.63 7.32
N SER A 271 23.96 23.76 7.40
CA SER A 271 23.97 22.61 8.29
C SER A 271 25.22 22.58 9.18
N PRO A 272 25.12 22.01 10.41
CA PRO A 272 26.28 21.88 11.29
C PRO A 272 27.35 20.96 10.70
N ASP A 273 28.62 21.24 11.00
CA ASP A 273 29.74 20.43 10.53
C ASP A 273 29.66 18.97 11.01
N LEU A 274 30.15 18.07 10.15
CA LEU A 274 30.34 16.67 10.52
C LEU A 274 31.61 16.53 11.38
N VAL A 275 31.52 15.67 12.39
CA VAL A 275 32.63 15.34 13.29
C VAL A 275 32.87 13.84 13.28
N TRP A 276 34.15 13.48 13.42
CA TRP A 276 34.54 12.08 13.57
C TRP A 276 34.16 11.55 14.94
N HIS A 277 33.60 10.35 14.94
CA HIS A 277 33.34 9.57 16.14
C HIS A 277 34.02 8.20 16.05
N GLY A 278 34.23 7.59 17.22
CA GLY A 278 34.95 6.34 17.37
C GLY A 278 36.45 6.51 17.62
N SER A 279 37.20 5.42 17.57
CA SER A 279 38.60 5.38 18.03
C SER A 279 39.52 4.58 17.08
N ASP A 280 39.21 4.61 15.79
CA ASP A 280 40.04 3.96 14.77
C ASP A 280 41.43 4.65 14.66
N PRO A 281 42.54 3.92 14.85
CA PRO A 281 43.89 4.47 14.79
C PRO A 281 44.40 4.73 13.37
N THR A 282 43.64 4.39 12.32
CA THR A 282 44.09 4.58 10.93
C THR A 282 44.25 6.07 10.57
N PRO A 283 45.42 6.49 10.02
CA PRO A 283 45.73 7.91 9.82
C PRO A 283 44.91 8.57 8.68
N THR A 284 44.31 7.79 7.78
CA THR A 284 43.67 8.30 6.57
C THR A 284 42.14 8.33 6.70
N ALA A 285 41.62 9.19 7.58
CA ALA A 285 40.17 9.35 7.74
C ALA A 285 39.50 10.02 6.52
N LEU A 286 40.20 10.95 5.85
CA LEU A 286 39.78 11.57 4.60
C LEU A 286 40.77 11.24 3.47
N SER A 287 40.25 10.73 2.37
CA SER A 287 40.97 10.47 1.13
C SER A 287 40.51 11.42 0.02
N ASP A 288 41.15 11.36 -1.15
CA ASP A 288 40.68 12.08 -2.34
C ASP A 288 39.39 11.46 -2.91
N GLN A 289 39.10 10.21 -2.56
CA GLN A 289 37.91 9.46 -2.97
C GLN A 289 36.74 9.58 -1.99
N GLY A 290 36.95 10.14 -0.80
CA GLY A 290 35.91 10.29 0.22
C GLY A 290 36.36 10.06 1.67
N ALA A 291 35.41 10.16 2.58
CA ALA A 291 35.53 9.80 3.99
C ALA A 291 35.57 8.27 4.14
N VAL A 292 36.60 7.77 4.82
CA VAL A 292 36.81 6.33 5.03
C VAL A 292 36.11 5.88 6.31
N ILE A 293 35.01 5.17 6.15
CA ILE A 293 34.18 4.62 7.23
C ILE A 293 34.64 3.20 7.55
N THR A 294 34.76 2.88 8.84
CA THR A 294 35.14 1.56 9.34
C THR A 294 34.22 1.15 10.48
N ALA A 295 34.33 -0.10 10.95
CA ALA A 295 33.61 -0.56 12.14
C ALA A 295 33.86 0.28 13.41
N GLN A 296 34.92 1.09 13.46
CA GLN A 296 35.27 1.91 14.62
C GLN A 296 35.35 3.41 14.31
N ARG A 297 34.90 3.84 13.13
CA ARG A 297 34.92 5.25 12.73
C ARG A 297 33.75 5.61 11.83
N TRP A 298 32.99 6.61 12.25
CA TRP A 298 31.85 7.16 11.51
C TRP A 298 31.76 8.68 11.66
N LEU A 299 30.87 9.31 10.90
CA LEU A 299 30.61 10.75 10.98
C LEU A 299 29.20 11.03 11.50
N GLU A 300 29.08 12.06 12.33
CA GLU A 300 27.81 12.60 12.80
C GLU A 300 27.89 14.13 12.82
N THR A 301 26.76 14.82 12.61
CA THR A 301 26.73 16.27 12.79
C THR A 301 26.86 16.62 14.26
N ASN A 302 27.65 17.65 14.58
CA ASN A 302 27.88 18.09 15.96
C ASN A 302 26.63 18.71 16.65
N GLY A 303 25.51 18.78 15.93
CA GLY A 303 24.21 19.19 16.43
C GLY A 303 23.07 18.75 15.48
N PRO A 304 21.81 19.07 15.83
CA PRO A 304 20.66 18.79 14.97
C PRO A 304 20.74 19.50 13.62
N THR A 305 20.36 18.80 12.55
CA THR A 305 20.26 19.39 11.20
C THR A 305 18.88 20.02 10.99
N THR A 306 18.52 20.97 11.85
CA THR A 306 17.16 21.56 11.89
C THR A 306 16.73 22.14 10.55
N GLN A 307 17.65 22.79 9.82
CA GLN A 307 17.35 23.40 8.53
C GLN A 307 17.03 22.36 7.45
N ILE A 308 17.77 21.24 7.40
CA ILE A 308 17.45 20.09 6.52
C ILE A 308 16.02 19.61 6.80
N ASN A 309 15.72 19.35 8.07
CA ASN A 309 14.42 18.79 8.46
C ASN A 309 13.27 19.78 8.19
N GLN A 310 13.45 21.08 8.46
CA GLN A 310 12.43 22.11 8.22
C GLN A 310 12.12 22.29 6.73
N ARG A 311 13.16 22.38 5.88
CA ARG A 311 12.97 22.59 4.44
C ARG A 311 12.29 21.38 3.78
N ILE A 312 12.72 20.16 4.11
CA ILE A 312 12.10 18.94 3.60
C ILE A 312 10.67 18.75 4.13
N GLN A 313 10.37 19.13 5.38
CA GLN A 313 8.99 19.13 5.87
C GLN A 313 8.09 20.08 5.08
N ALA A 314 8.61 21.28 4.77
CA ALA A 314 7.87 22.31 4.07
C ALA A 314 7.57 21.93 2.62
N SER A 315 8.55 21.37 1.91
CA SER A 315 8.36 20.92 0.52
C SER A 315 7.67 19.57 0.41
N SER A 316 7.84 18.69 1.42
CA SER A 316 7.53 17.25 1.31
C SER A 316 8.18 16.57 0.10
N GLU A 317 9.32 17.10 -0.32
CA GLU A 317 10.16 16.57 -1.39
C GLU A 317 11.61 16.48 -0.93
N LEU A 318 12.36 15.54 -1.50
CA LEU A 318 13.75 15.30 -1.14
C LEU A 318 14.53 14.78 -2.36
N THR A 319 15.75 15.26 -2.54
CA THR A 319 16.78 14.56 -3.32
C THR A 319 18.00 14.36 -2.44
N LEU A 320 18.44 13.12 -2.26
CA LEU A 320 19.70 12.74 -1.61
C LEU A 320 20.65 12.21 -2.67
N ALA A 321 21.85 12.76 -2.78
CA ALA A 321 22.92 12.19 -3.60
C ALA A 321 24.16 11.89 -2.77
N ALA A 322 24.87 10.82 -3.14
CA ALA A 322 26.15 10.46 -2.56
C ALA A 322 26.96 9.62 -3.56
N VAL A 323 28.29 9.68 -3.44
CA VAL A 323 29.21 8.74 -4.10
C VAL A 323 29.67 7.75 -3.05
N VAL A 324 29.50 6.46 -3.31
CA VAL A 324 29.77 5.41 -2.32
C VAL A 324 30.58 4.27 -2.94
N THR A 325 31.51 3.74 -2.17
CA THR A 325 32.27 2.54 -2.54
C THR A 325 32.21 1.59 -1.36
N ALA A 326 31.54 0.45 -1.52
CA ALA A 326 31.46 -0.55 -0.45
C ALA A 326 32.82 -1.25 -0.28
N ALA A 327 33.30 -1.38 0.96
CA ALA A 327 34.51 -2.15 1.24
C ALA A 327 34.29 -3.64 0.95
N GLN A 328 33.08 -4.14 1.22
CA GLN A 328 32.63 -5.49 0.91
C GLN A 328 31.31 -5.41 0.14
N PRO A 329 31.30 -5.73 -1.17
CA PRO A 329 30.09 -5.71 -1.99
C PRO A 329 29.02 -6.70 -1.53
N GLU A 330 29.44 -7.85 -0.98
CA GLU A 330 28.55 -8.90 -0.48
C GLU A 330 28.62 -9.04 1.04
N LEU A 331 27.77 -8.28 1.73
CA LEU A 331 27.63 -8.38 3.18
C LEU A 331 26.70 -9.53 3.60
N PRO A 332 26.79 -10.02 4.85
CA PRO A 332 25.76 -10.86 5.45
C PRO A 332 24.38 -10.19 5.35
N PRO A 333 23.25 -10.95 5.38
CA PRO A 333 21.89 -10.41 5.27
C PRO A 333 21.47 -9.66 6.55
N ARG A 334 22.16 -8.56 6.83
CA ARG A 334 21.95 -7.62 7.93
C ARG A 334 21.97 -6.20 7.37
N TRP A 335 21.34 -5.29 8.10
CA TRP A 335 21.18 -3.90 7.69
C TRP A 335 22.42 -3.11 8.09
N HIS A 336 23.14 -2.59 7.11
CA HIS A 336 24.32 -1.75 7.34
C HIS A 336 23.98 -0.33 6.90
N GLN A 337 23.78 0.56 7.87
CA GLN A 337 23.31 1.92 7.62
C GLN A 337 24.45 2.78 7.06
N MET A 338 24.21 3.33 5.87
CA MET A 338 25.18 4.16 5.15
C MET A 338 24.98 5.64 5.47
N ILE A 339 23.76 6.15 5.32
CA ILE A 339 23.41 7.55 5.56
C ILE A 339 22.04 7.59 6.22
N ALA A 340 21.85 8.40 7.25
CA ALA A 340 20.54 8.58 7.87
C ALA A 340 20.34 9.95 8.49
N LEU A 341 19.06 10.33 8.60
CA LEU A 341 18.61 11.39 9.49
C LEU A 341 17.82 10.76 10.65
N ALA A 342 18.35 10.83 11.86
CA ALA A 342 17.71 10.27 13.04
C ALA A 342 18.04 11.05 14.33
N SER A 343 17.12 11.03 15.28
CA SER A 343 17.33 11.53 16.65
C SER A 343 17.34 10.41 17.69
N HIS A 344 16.66 9.29 17.38
CA HIS A 344 16.55 8.13 18.26
C HIS A 344 16.36 6.86 17.40
N PRO A 345 16.72 5.65 17.90
CA PRO A 345 16.50 4.41 17.13
C PRO A 345 15.06 4.18 16.67
N ALA A 346 14.08 4.69 17.42
CA ALA A 346 12.67 4.65 17.07
C ALA A 346 12.20 5.84 16.22
N LEU A 347 12.95 6.96 16.22
CA LEU A 347 12.60 8.21 15.54
C LEU A 347 13.64 8.52 14.45
N LYS A 348 13.37 7.95 13.29
CA LYS A 348 14.17 8.12 12.07
C LYS A 348 13.33 8.90 11.06
N ASN A 349 13.95 9.83 10.34
CA ASN A 349 13.34 10.57 9.24
C ASN A 349 13.58 9.83 7.92
N PHE A 350 14.81 9.40 7.67
CA PHE A 350 15.12 8.45 6.61
C PHE A 350 16.37 7.63 6.95
N THR A 351 16.54 6.49 6.28
CA THR A 351 17.77 5.69 6.29
C THR A 351 18.06 5.11 4.91
N LEU A 352 19.30 5.27 4.47
CA LEU A 352 19.91 4.56 3.36
C LEU A 352 20.79 3.44 3.89
N THR A 353 20.56 2.21 3.44
CA THR A 353 21.12 1.00 4.03
C THR A 353 21.56 0.03 2.94
N GLN A 354 22.67 -0.67 3.16
CA GLN A 354 23.07 -1.82 2.35
C GLN A 354 22.67 -3.13 3.03
N VAL A 355 22.11 -4.06 2.25
CA VAL A 355 21.89 -5.46 2.64
C VAL A 355 22.42 -6.35 1.52
N ARG A 356 23.41 -7.20 1.80
CA ARG A 356 24.16 -7.90 0.73
C ARG A 356 24.73 -6.87 -0.26
N SER A 357 24.43 -7.02 -1.55
CA SER A 357 24.74 -6.07 -2.63
C SER A 357 23.61 -5.07 -2.90
N ASP A 358 22.51 -5.16 -2.15
CA ASP A 358 21.28 -4.42 -2.45
C ASP A 358 21.24 -3.12 -1.67
N LEU A 359 20.73 -2.08 -2.32
CA LEU A 359 20.55 -0.76 -1.71
C LEU A 359 19.10 -0.61 -1.27
N LEU A 360 18.86 -0.37 0.01
CA LEU A 360 17.54 -0.21 0.60
C LEU A 360 17.37 1.21 1.13
N PHE A 361 16.23 1.83 0.85
CA PHE A 361 15.88 3.14 1.40
C PHE A 361 14.58 3.08 2.17
N TRP A 362 14.56 3.76 3.30
CA TRP A 362 13.39 3.93 4.13
C TRP A 362 13.20 5.42 4.43
N ILE A 363 11.96 5.89 4.33
CA ILE A 363 11.59 7.27 4.60
C ILE A 363 10.34 7.29 5.47
N ASN A 364 10.35 8.14 6.50
CA ASN A 364 9.23 8.32 7.40
C ASN A 364 8.17 9.18 6.71
N THR A 365 7.00 8.58 6.51
CA THR A 365 5.82 9.25 5.96
C THR A 365 4.65 9.04 6.92
N ARG A 366 3.59 9.85 6.78
CA ARG A 366 2.35 9.66 7.55
C ARG A 366 1.78 8.24 7.46
N LEU A 367 2.00 7.55 6.33
CA LEU A 367 1.49 6.19 6.10
C LEU A 367 2.34 5.11 6.77
N HIS A 368 3.62 5.37 7.05
CA HIS A 368 4.59 4.34 7.46
C HIS A 368 5.10 4.45 8.90
N GLY A 369 4.66 5.45 9.68
CA GLY A 369 4.98 5.55 11.11
C GLY A 369 6.48 5.59 11.44
N SER A 370 6.79 5.61 12.74
CA SER A 370 8.16 5.76 13.23
C SER A 370 8.88 4.41 13.36
N GLY A 371 9.80 4.12 12.43
CA GLY A 371 11.04 3.38 12.69
C GLY A 371 11.03 1.84 12.84
N GLN A 372 9.90 1.14 12.70
CA GLN A 372 9.86 -0.33 12.87
C GLN A 372 9.56 -1.16 11.61
N SER A 373 9.12 -0.53 10.51
CA SER A 373 8.81 -1.28 9.28
C SER A 373 10.07 -1.57 8.45
N PRO A 374 10.14 -2.71 7.73
CA PRO A 374 11.22 -2.99 6.79
C PRO A 374 11.34 -1.87 5.74
N PRO A 375 12.54 -1.69 5.15
CA PRO A 375 12.76 -0.67 4.12
C PRO A 375 11.74 -0.78 2.98
N GLN A 376 11.25 0.37 2.49
CA GLN A 376 10.11 0.47 1.57
C GLN A 376 10.46 0.09 0.11
N GLY A 377 11.66 -0.46 -0.08
CA GLY A 377 12.14 -1.09 -1.30
C GLY A 377 13.66 -0.98 -1.44
N GLY A 378 14.22 -1.70 -2.40
CA GLY A 378 15.63 -1.59 -2.74
C GLY A 378 15.96 -1.91 -4.18
N GLN A 379 17.12 -1.43 -4.63
CA GLN A 379 17.70 -1.79 -5.92
C GLN A 379 18.62 -3.00 -5.70
N GLU A 380 18.26 -4.12 -6.34
CA GLU A 380 19.04 -5.35 -6.30
C GLU A 380 20.41 -5.13 -6.97
N GLN A 381 21.48 -5.66 -6.37
CA GLN A 381 22.85 -5.59 -6.89
C GLN A 381 23.37 -4.17 -7.17
N ALA A 382 22.80 -3.15 -6.51
CA ALA A 382 23.19 -1.75 -6.66
C ALA A 382 24.66 -1.47 -6.34
N LEU A 383 25.26 -2.23 -5.43
CA LEU A 383 26.65 -2.07 -4.99
C LEU A 383 27.50 -3.28 -5.38
N ALA A 384 27.22 -3.89 -6.54
CA ALA A 384 27.98 -5.02 -7.03
C ALA A 384 29.37 -4.59 -7.53
N GLY A 385 30.40 -5.12 -6.88
CA GLY A 385 31.81 -4.85 -7.22
C GLY A 385 32.44 -3.72 -6.39
N PRO A 386 33.77 -3.54 -6.48
CA PRO A 386 34.53 -2.62 -5.62
C PRO A 386 34.59 -1.18 -6.16
N ASN A 387 33.78 -0.83 -7.17
CA ASN A 387 33.87 0.46 -7.85
C ASN A 387 33.05 1.54 -7.13
N PRO A 388 33.41 2.82 -7.28
CA PRO A 388 32.59 3.91 -6.78
C PRO A 388 31.29 4.02 -7.57
N HIS A 389 30.16 4.07 -6.85
CA HIS A 389 28.82 4.20 -7.39
C HIS A 389 28.23 5.58 -7.04
N ARG A 390 27.61 6.24 -8.02
CA ARG A 390 26.86 7.48 -7.82
C ARG A 390 25.40 7.15 -7.54
N LEU A 391 25.00 7.38 -6.30
CA LEU A 391 23.65 7.14 -5.84
C LEU A 391 22.86 8.45 -5.83
N VAL A 392 21.65 8.41 -6.37
CA VAL A 392 20.67 9.49 -6.19
C VAL A 392 19.33 8.89 -5.79
N ILE A 393 18.72 9.43 -4.74
CA ILE A 393 17.41 9.04 -4.23
C ILE A 393 16.51 10.27 -4.26
N THR A 394 15.40 10.18 -5.00
CA THR A 394 14.42 11.26 -5.12
C THR A 394 13.08 10.85 -4.53
N TYR A 395 12.44 11.75 -3.81
CA TYR A 395 11.11 11.60 -3.24
C TYR A 395 10.24 12.80 -3.61
N SER A 396 9.11 12.56 -4.27
CA SER A 396 8.19 13.59 -4.76
C SER A 396 6.82 13.59 -4.08
N GLY A 397 6.72 13.04 -2.86
CA GLY A 397 5.45 12.89 -2.12
C GLY A 397 4.57 11.70 -2.56
N LEU A 398 4.78 11.17 -3.77
CA LEU A 398 4.06 10.02 -4.33
C LEU A 398 4.97 8.88 -4.80
N ALA A 399 6.18 9.24 -5.24
CA ALA A 399 7.16 8.30 -5.75
C ALA A 399 8.48 8.48 -5.02
N LEU A 400 9.07 7.37 -4.62
CA LEU A 400 10.45 7.29 -4.19
C LEU A 400 11.21 6.52 -5.27
N ARG A 401 12.31 7.10 -5.77
CA ARG A 401 13.13 6.49 -6.81
C ARG A 401 14.58 6.44 -6.37
N ALA A 402 15.29 5.38 -6.75
CA ALA A 402 16.74 5.31 -6.67
C ALA A 402 17.34 5.20 -8.07
N TYR A 403 18.43 5.92 -8.27
CA TYR A 403 19.29 5.88 -9.44
C TYR A 403 20.69 5.46 -8.98
N VAL A 404 21.29 4.54 -9.72
CA VAL A 404 22.67 4.05 -9.50
C VAL A 404 23.37 4.13 -10.84
N ASP A 405 24.32 5.07 -10.96
CA ASP A 405 25.18 5.32 -12.13
C ASP A 405 24.47 5.68 -13.46
N ASN A 406 23.19 5.34 -13.64
CA ASN A 406 22.41 5.55 -14.85
C ASN A 406 21.08 6.28 -14.56
N PRO A 407 20.81 7.43 -15.21
CA PRO A 407 19.54 8.16 -15.06
C PRO A 407 18.33 7.45 -15.69
N GLU A 408 18.52 6.55 -16.67
CA GLU A 408 17.43 6.01 -17.48
C GLU A 408 16.66 4.86 -16.82
N THR A 409 17.28 4.17 -15.86
CA THR A 409 16.71 2.97 -15.23
C THR A 409 16.49 3.16 -13.72
N PRO A 410 15.62 4.09 -13.29
CA PRO A 410 15.31 4.25 -11.87
C PRO A 410 14.58 3.04 -11.32
N THR A 411 14.97 2.62 -10.12
CA THR A 411 14.16 1.71 -9.32
C THR A 411 13.07 2.51 -8.62
N LEU A 412 11.81 2.30 -9.02
CA LEU A 412 10.65 2.94 -8.40
C LEU A 412 10.15 2.12 -7.20
N PHE A 413 10.13 2.74 -6.04
CA PHE A 413 9.59 2.17 -4.80
C PHE A 413 8.13 2.60 -4.60
N LEU A 414 7.28 1.63 -4.27
CA LEU A 414 5.88 1.89 -3.92
C LEU A 414 5.82 2.26 -2.44
N LEU A 415 5.61 3.56 -2.18
CA LEU A 415 5.48 4.14 -0.84
C LEU A 415 4.12 3.90 -0.18
N THR A 416 3.16 3.34 -0.92
CA THR A 416 1.89 2.87 -0.37
C THR A 416 2.05 1.38 -0.06
N PRO A 417 1.78 0.92 1.18
CA PRO A 417 1.75 -0.50 1.43
C PRO A 417 0.72 -1.12 0.48
N VAL A 418 1.12 -2.24 -0.12
CA VAL A 418 0.37 -2.98 -1.13
C VAL A 418 -1.09 -3.21 -0.70
N ASP A 419 -1.31 -3.48 0.58
CA ASP A 419 -2.61 -3.71 1.20
C ASP A 419 -3.50 -2.45 1.20
N TYR A 420 -2.91 -1.27 1.42
CA TYR A 420 -3.63 0.00 1.39
C TYR A 420 -4.03 0.40 -0.03
N GLN A 421 -3.24 0.04 -1.04
CA GLN A 421 -3.59 0.33 -2.43
C GLN A 421 -4.87 -0.42 -2.82
N VAL A 422 -4.95 -1.72 -2.50
CA VAL A 422 -6.14 -2.54 -2.80
C VAL A 422 -7.35 -2.02 -2.04
N ILE A 423 -7.22 -1.75 -0.73
CA ILE A 423 -8.32 -1.21 0.09
C ILE A 423 -8.82 0.12 -0.48
N SER A 424 -7.91 1.03 -0.84
CA SER A 424 -8.26 2.32 -1.44
C SER A 424 -9.01 2.14 -2.76
N TYR A 425 -8.57 1.18 -3.59
CA TYR A 425 -9.23 0.87 -4.86
C TYR A 425 -10.63 0.28 -4.63
N LEU A 426 -10.78 -0.64 -3.68
CA LEU A 426 -12.08 -1.21 -3.34
C LEU A 426 -13.04 -0.12 -2.83
N PHE A 427 -12.58 0.76 -1.96
CA PHE A 427 -13.39 1.84 -1.40
C PHE A 427 -13.92 2.80 -2.48
N VAL A 428 -13.14 3.01 -3.55
CA VAL A 428 -13.51 3.90 -4.67
C VAL A 428 -14.36 3.18 -5.70
N PHE A 429 -13.95 1.98 -6.12
CA PHE A 429 -14.53 1.32 -7.29
C PHE A 429 -15.73 0.42 -6.97
N VAL A 430 -15.84 -0.12 -5.76
CA VAL A 430 -17.00 -0.93 -5.35
C VAL A 430 -18.30 -0.10 -5.36
N PRO A 431 -18.35 1.10 -4.76
CA PRO A 431 -19.57 1.90 -4.80
C PRO A 431 -19.95 2.34 -6.22
N ILE A 432 -18.96 2.61 -7.09
CA ILE A 432 -19.22 2.96 -8.50
C ILE A 432 -19.99 1.84 -9.20
N GLY A 433 -19.53 0.59 -9.12
CA GLY A 433 -20.22 -0.52 -9.77
C GLY A 433 -21.63 -0.74 -9.24
N ILE A 434 -21.83 -0.61 -7.93
CA ILE A 434 -23.16 -0.69 -7.29
C ILE A 434 -24.07 0.45 -7.77
N LEU A 435 -23.58 1.70 -7.77
CA LEU A 435 -24.32 2.87 -8.22
C LEU A 435 -24.71 2.75 -9.70
N LEU A 436 -23.77 2.39 -10.57
CA LEU A 436 -24.04 2.17 -12.00
C LEU A 436 -25.14 1.12 -12.19
N ARG A 437 -25.13 0.04 -11.40
CA ARG A 437 -26.17 -0.99 -11.51
C ARG A 437 -27.54 -0.47 -11.10
N LEU A 438 -27.62 0.34 -10.04
CA LEU A 438 -28.87 0.94 -9.58
C LEU A 438 -29.40 1.94 -10.61
N ILE A 439 -28.53 2.70 -11.26
CA ILE A 439 -28.88 3.61 -12.35
C ILE A 439 -29.45 2.83 -13.55
N VAL A 440 -28.82 1.71 -13.93
CA VAL A 440 -29.32 0.87 -15.02
C VAL A 440 -30.71 0.29 -14.70
N ASN A 441 -30.88 -0.22 -13.48
CA ASN A 441 -32.12 -0.88 -13.05
C ASN A 441 -33.29 0.09 -12.85
N TYR A 442 -33.05 1.26 -12.27
CA TYR A 442 -34.11 2.16 -11.79
C TYR A 442 -34.14 3.54 -12.46
N GLY A 443 -33.11 3.89 -13.22
CA GLY A 443 -33.05 5.16 -13.93
C GLY A 443 -34.16 5.28 -14.97
N LYS A 444 -34.74 6.48 -15.08
CA LYS A 444 -35.66 6.85 -16.17
C LYS A 444 -34.85 7.30 -17.38
N GLY A 445 -35.09 6.75 -18.57
CA GLY A 445 -34.37 7.13 -19.78
C GLY A 445 -34.29 6.03 -20.84
N GLN A 446 -33.84 6.40 -22.05
CA GLN A 446 -33.70 5.50 -23.20
C GLN A 446 -32.62 4.42 -22.96
N PHE A 447 -32.82 3.24 -23.56
CA PHE A 447 -31.92 2.09 -23.41
C PHE A 447 -30.46 2.41 -23.77
N TRP A 448 -30.24 3.08 -24.91
CA TRP A 448 -28.91 3.42 -25.40
C TRP A 448 -28.13 4.34 -24.45
N LEU A 449 -28.81 5.31 -23.83
CA LEU A 449 -28.20 6.20 -22.85
C LEU A 449 -27.67 5.42 -21.64
N ARG A 450 -28.41 4.39 -21.18
CA ARG A 450 -27.98 3.54 -20.06
C ARG A 450 -26.78 2.68 -20.42
N LEU A 451 -26.75 2.16 -21.65
CA LEU A 451 -25.62 1.36 -22.16
C LEU A 451 -24.34 2.20 -22.21
N VAL A 452 -24.42 3.42 -22.76
CA VAL A 452 -23.30 4.36 -22.83
C VAL A 452 -22.83 4.75 -21.43
N LEU A 453 -23.74 5.12 -20.53
CA LEU A 453 -23.40 5.53 -19.17
C LEU A 453 -22.75 4.39 -18.36
N THR A 454 -23.15 3.15 -18.62
CA THR A 454 -22.51 1.96 -18.02
C THR A 454 -21.10 1.77 -18.57
N GLY A 455 -20.91 1.82 -19.89
CA GLY A 455 -19.60 1.65 -20.52
C GLY A 455 -18.62 2.74 -20.08
N VAL A 456 -19.05 3.99 -20.13
CA VAL A 456 -18.25 5.14 -19.66
C VAL A 456 -18.00 5.04 -18.16
N GLY A 457 -19.00 4.70 -17.35
CA GLY A 457 -18.86 4.59 -15.90
C GLY A 457 -17.92 3.47 -15.45
N CYS A 458 -17.80 2.40 -16.23
CA CYS A 458 -16.87 1.30 -15.93
C CYS A 458 -15.41 1.61 -16.26
N VAL A 459 -15.16 2.49 -17.24
CA VAL A 459 -13.80 2.72 -17.79
C VAL A 459 -13.24 4.09 -17.41
N LEU A 460 -14.06 5.14 -17.44
CA LEU A 460 -13.61 6.51 -17.25
C LEU A 460 -13.04 6.75 -15.84
N PRO A 461 -13.70 6.36 -14.72
CA PRO A 461 -13.13 6.60 -13.40
C PRO A 461 -11.79 5.88 -13.17
N PRO A 462 -11.63 4.57 -13.53
CA PRO A 462 -10.33 3.91 -13.54
C PRO A 462 -9.26 4.64 -14.34
N LEU A 463 -9.60 5.06 -15.56
CA LEU A 463 -8.67 5.73 -16.47
C LEU A 463 -8.23 7.09 -15.92
N VAL A 464 -9.15 7.90 -15.42
CA VAL A 464 -8.84 9.21 -14.84
C VAL A 464 -7.95 9.03 -13.60
N LEU A 465 -8.30 8.11 -12.69
CA LEU A 465 -7.49 7.89 -11.49
C LEU A 465 -6.07 7.45 -11.84
N GLU A 466 -5.91 6.46 -12.71
CA GLU A 466 -4.58 5.97 -13.08
C GLU A 466 -3.80 7.02 -13.88
N SER A 467 -4.45 7.85 -14.69
CA SER A 467 -3.81 8.97 -15.41
C SER A 467 -3.31 10.04 -14.44
N VAL A 468 -4.10 10.40 -13.42
CA VAL A 468 -3.69 11.33 -12.37
C VAL A 468 -2.50 10.76 -11.59
N LEU A 469 -2.58 9.50 -11.17
CA LEU A 469 -1.49 8.84 -10.45
C LEU A 469 -0.22 8.70 -11.31
N ALA A 470 -0.37 8.41 -12.61
CA ALA A 470 0.74 8.30 -13.56
C ALA A 470 1.43 9.65 -13.77
N HIS A 471 0.66 10.71 -13.99
CA HIS A 471 1.18 12.06 -14.18
C HIS A 471 1.88 12.60 -12.93
N GLN A 472 1.22 12.49 -11.77
CA GLN A 472 1.80 12.99 -10.52
C GLN A 472 3.02 12.16 -10.05
N SER A 473 3.08 10.89 -10.44
CA SER A 473 4.19 10.00 -10.11
C SER A 473 5.18 9.82 -11.26
N ASP A 474 5.17 10.71 -12.27
CA ASP A 474 6.00 10.69 -13.49
C ASP A 474 6.40 9.26 -13.91
N ARG A 475 5.36 8.46 -14.19
CA ARG A 475 5.46 7.04 -14.56
C ARG A 475 4.45 6.73 -15.66
N PRO A 476 4.69 5.70 -16.50
CA PRO A 476 3.67 5.27 -17.44
C PRO A 476 2.44 4.73 -16.71
N ILE A 477 1.30 4.79 -17.40
CA ILE A 477 0.05 4.16 -16.98
C ILE A 477 0.31 2.66 -16.78
N ARG A 478 0.03 2.17 -15.57
CA ARG A 478 0.14 0.74 -15.26
C ARG A 478 -1.14 0.04 -15.67
N LEU A 479 -1.04 -0.77 -16.72
CA LEU A 479 -2.16 -1.57 -17.21
C LEU A 479 -2.74 -2.48 -16.12
N ALA A 480 -1.91 -3.01 -15.22
CA ALA A 480 -2.36 -3.84 -14.10
C ALA A 480 -3.34 -3.10 -13.16
N ASN A 481 -3.05 -1.84 -12.80
CA ASN A 481 -3.93 -1.03 -11.95
C ASN A 481 -5.25 -0.71 -12.65
N LEU A 482 -5.18 -0.40 -13.94
CA LEU A 482 -6.35 -0.09 -14.77
C LEU A 482 -7.25 -1.33 -14.90
N LEU A 483 -6.67 -2.49 -15.21
CA LEU A 483 -7.41 -3.75 -15.30
C LEU A 483 -8.01 -4.15 -13.95
N LEU A 484 -7.26 -4.03 -12.85
CA LEU A 484 -7.77 -4.32 -11.51
C LEU A 484 -9.00 -3.46 -11.18
N SER A 485 -8.93 -2.15 -11.41
CA SER A 485 -10.04 -1.24 -11.14
C SER A 485 -11.25 -1.49 -12.05
N ILE A 486 -11.05 -1.74 -13.34
CA ILE A 486 -12.12 -2.14 -14.27
C ILE A 486 -12.78 -3.45 -13.82
N VAL A 487 -11.99 -4.44 -13.39
CA VAL A 487 -12.50 -5.72 -12.87
C VAL A 487 -13.34 -5.48 -11.61
N ILE A 488 -12.89 -4.64 -10.67
CA ILE A 488 -13.66 -4.32 -9.46
C ILE A 488 -15.01 -3.67 -9.81
N VAL A 489 -15.03 -2.65 -10.68
CA VAL A 489 -16.28 -1.99 -11.09
C VAL A 489 -17.20 -2.97 -11.81
N SER A 490 -16.66 -3.75 -12.75
CA SER A 490 -17.44 -4.69 -13.56
C SER A 490 -18.00 -5.84 -12.72
N ALA A 491 -17.20 -6.40 -11.81
CA ALA A 491 -17.62 -7.45 -10.91
C ALA A 491 -18.74 -6.94 -10.00
N THR A 492 -18.56 -5.79 -9.35
CA THR A 492 -19.57 -5.23 -8.43
C THR A 492 -20.85 -4.82 -9.16
N PHE A 493 -20.75 -4.28 -10.37
CA PHE A 493 -21.90 -4.04 -11.25
C PHE A 493 -22.67 -5.32 -11.56
N TRP A 494 -21.97 -6.39 -11.96
CA TRP A 494 -22.59 -7.67 -12.29
C TRP A 494 -23.19 -8.35 -11.06
N LEU A 495 -22.51 -8.30 -9.93
CA LEU A 495 -22.94 -8.91 -8.69
C LEU A 495 -24.15 -8.18 -8.12
N ALA A 496 -24.22 -6.85 -8.23
CA ALA A 496 -25.39 -6.06 -7.87
C ALA A 496 -26.63 -6.34 -8.73
N ARG A 497 -26.54 -7.22 -9.74
CA ARG A 497 -27.70 -7.73 -10.51
C ARG A 497 -28.61 -8.57 -9.63
N GLY A 498 -29.48 -7.95 -8.84
CA GLY A 498 -30.54 -8.67 -8.14
C GLY A 498 -31.36 -9.49 -9.14
N ARG A 499 -31.66 -10.76 -8.81
CA ARG A 499 -32.92 -11.32 -9.29
C ARG A 499 -33.95 -10.39 -8.69
N SER A 500 -34.72 -9.71 -9.53
CA SER A 500 -35.91 -9.01 -9.07
C SER A 500 -36.78 -10.11 -8.45
N THR A 501 -36.65 -10.31 -7.14
CA THR A 501 -37.81 -10.70 -6.37
C THR A 501 -38.79 -9.61 -6.73
N ARG A 502 -39.83 -9.99 -7.49
CA ARG A 502 -40.99 -9.15 -7.61
C ARG A 502 -41.38 -8.88 -6.16
N ILE A 503 -40.99 -7.73 -5.64
CA ILE A 503 -41.77 -7.10 -4.59
C ILE A 503 -43.00 -6.66 -5.37
N THR A 504 -43.88 -7.62 -5.65
CA THR A 504 -45.22 -7.32 -6.11
C THR A 504 -45.74 -6.31 -5.10
N PRO A 505 -46.15 -5.11 -5.52
CA PRO A 505 -46.93 -4.29 -4.64
C PRO A 505 -48.15 -5.14 -4.32
N MET A 506 -48.27 -5.61 -3.09
CA MET A 506 -49.39 -6.38 -2.58
C MET A 506 -50.61 -5.45 -2.42
N ALA A 507 -50.91 -4.71 -3.49
CA ALA A 507 -51.93 -3.66 -3.57
C ALA A 507 -52.85 -3.84 -4.78
N SER A 508 -52.59 -4.83 -5.65
CA SER A 508 -53.45 -5.10 -6.82
C SER A 508 -54.40 -6.30 -6.67
N GLU A 509 -54.27 -7.13 -5.63
CA GLU A 509 -55.16 -8.30 -5.44
C GLU A 509 -56.34 -8.05 -4.48
N MET A 510 -56.37 -6.93 -3.74
CA MET A 510 -57.52 -6.56 -2.88
C MET A 510 -58.52 -5.60 -3.55
N ARG A 511 -58.35 -5.24 -4.83
CA ARG A 511 -59.29 -4.37 -5.57
C ARG A 511 -60.13 -5.08 -6.63
N ALA A 512 -60.02 -6.42 -6.73
CA ALA A 512 -60.80 -7.23 -7.66
C ALA A 512 -61.88 -8.07 -6.95
N GLY A 513 -62.16 -7.78 -5.68
CA GLY A 513 -63.10 -8.54 -4.86
C GLY A 513 -63.77 -7.69 -3.78
N GLU A 514 -64.18 -6.47 -4.12
CA GLU A 514 -65.23 -5.71 -3.40
C GLU A 514 -66.07 -4.93 -4.42
#